data_AF-A0A2D4FNC5-F1
#
_entry.id   AF-A0A2D4FNC5-F1
#
_cell.length_a   1.000
_cell.length_b   1.000
_cell.length_c   1.000
_cell.angle_alpha   90.00
_cell.angle_beta   90.00
_cell.angle_gamma   90.00
#
_symmetry.space_group_name_H-M   'P 1'
#
loop_
_entity.id
_entity.type
_entity.pdbx_description
1 polymer ?
#
loop_
_entity_poly.entity_id
_entity_poly.type
_entity_poly.pdbx_seq_one_letter_code
_entity_poly.pdbx_strand_id
1 'polypeptide(L)'
;ALMKQVFLGIVLFQTIIEDDCLPMDHFAEYLLPHLLHLASDRVPNVRVLLAKTLRQTLLEKEYFLMCVNSHQEAVEQTIVALQMDNDNDVKYFASIHPASTKISDDAMSTASSTY
;
A
#
# COMPACT_ATOMS: atom_id res chain seq x y z
N ALA A 1 -7.15 18.26 14.35
CA ALA A 1 -6.49 17.50 15.42
C ALA A 1 -6.49 16.00 15.13
N LEU A 2 -7.65 15.38 14.86
CA LEU A 2 -7.76 13.93 14.56
C LEU A 2 -7.02 13.50 13.28
N MET A 3 -7.09 14.28 12.20
CA MET A 3 -6.31 14.03 10.96
C MET A 3 -4.79 14.00 11.18
N LYS A 4 -4.26 14.75 12.14
CA LYS A 4 -2.81 14.73 12.45
C LYS A 4 -2.42 13.49 13.24
N GLN A 5 -3.29 12.97 14.10
CA GLN A 5 -3.01 11.73 14.84
C GLN A 5 -3.05 10.48 13.95
N VAL A 6 -4.02 10.37 13.03
CA VAL A 6 -4.09 9.22 12.10
C VAL A 6 -2.93 9.26 11.09
N PHE A 7 -2.60 10.44 10.57
CA PHE A 7 -1.45 10.60 9.68
C PHE A 7 -0.12 10.33 10.42
N LEU A 8 0.04 10.82 11.65
CA LEU A 8 1.20 10.50 12.47
C LEU A 8 1.27 9.01 12.80
N GLY A 9 0.13 8.35 13.04
CA GLY A 9 0.05 6.91 13.27
C GLY A 9 0.52 6.10 12.07
N ILE A 10 0.03 6.38 10.87
CA ILE A 10 0.49 5.69 9.65
C ILE A 10 1.96 5.99 9.35
N VAL A 11 2.41 7.24 9.54
CA VAL A 11 3.83 7.58 9.40
C VAL A 11 4.69 6.87 10.45
N LEU A 12 4.22 6.72 11.70
CA LEU A 12 4.91 5.93 12.71
C LEU A 12 4.99 4.45 12.31
N PHE A 13 3.91 3.90 11.75
CA PHE A 13 3.91 2.53 11.24
C PHE A 13 4.90 2.37 10.08
N GLN A 14 4.92 3.31 9.15
CA GLN A 14 5.92 3.36 8.07
C GLN A 14 7.34 3.37 8.63
N THR A 15 7.64 4.25 9.60
CA THR A 15 8.97 4.31 10.22
C THR A 15 9.33 3.04 10.99
N ILE A 16 8.40 2.44 11.74
CA ILE A 16 8.65 1.19 12.48
C ILE A 16 8.90 0.02 11.51
N ILE A 17 8.15 -0.02 10.41
CA ILE A 17 8.31 -1.04 9.36
C ILE A 17 9.64 -0.81 8.61
N GLU A 18 10.04 0.43 8.32
CA GLU A 18 11.29 0.73 7.61
C GLU A 18 12.53 0.52 8.49
N ASP A 19 12.49 0.90 9.77
CA ASP A 19 13.63 0.78 10.69
C ASP A 19 13.78 -0.61 11.34
N ASP A 20 12.92 -1.59 10.98
CA ASP A 20 12.87 -2.96 11.55
C ASP A 20 12.94 -2.98 13.09
N CYS A 21 12.38 -1.96 13.74
CA CYS A 21 12.40 -1.80 15.21
C CYS A 21 11.58 -2.88 15.94
N LEU A 22 10.73 -3.62 15.21
CA LEU A 22 9.86 -4.68 15.72
C LEU A 22 9.90 -5.89 14.76
N PRO A 23 10.04 -7.13 15.26
CA PRO A 23 9.94 -8.32 14.43
C PRO A 23 8.58 -8.38 13.73
N MET A 24 8.58 -8.78 12.45
CA MET A 24 7.39 -8.69 11.61
C MET A 24 6.22 -9.54 12.11
N ASP A 25 6.50 -10.66 12.80
CA ASP A 25 5.46 -11.47 13.46
C ASP A 25 4.66 -10.68 14.51
N HIS A 26 5.34 -9.89 15.34
CA HIS A 26 4.70 -9.06 16.35
C HIS A 26 3.95 -7.88 15.71
N PHE A 27 4.50 -7.33 14.64
CA PHE A 27 3.78 -6.34 13.86
C PHE A 27 2.47 -6.92 13.31
N ALA A 28 2.54 -8.09 12.69
CA ALA A 28 1.41 -8.76 12.07
C ALA A 28 0.33 -9.17 13.08
N GLU A 29 0.72 -9.53 14.29
CA GLU A 29 -0.21 -9.93 15.35
C GLU A 29 -0.90 -8.74 16.02
N TYR A 30 -0.16 -7.68 16.36
CA TYR A 30 -0.68 -6.61 17.20
C TYR A 30 -1.04 -5.33 16.45
N LEU A 31 -0.31 -4.99 15.39
CA LEU A 31 -0.41 -3.68 14.72
C LEU A 31 -1.20 -3.77 13.41
N LEU A 32 -1.01 -4.86 12.66
CA LEU A 32 -1.66 -5.06 11.37
C LEU A 32 -3.20 -4.98 11.44
N PRO A 33 -3.92 -5.56 12.41
CA PRO A 33 -5.38 -5.45 12.47
C PRO A 33 -5.87 -4.00 12.57
N HIS A 34 -5.14 -3.17 13.33
CA HIS A 34 -5.46 -1.74 13.45
C HIS A 34 -5.17 -0.97 12.16
N LEU A 35 -4.09 -1.33 11.46
CA LEU A 35 -3.78 -0.76 10.15
C LEU A 35 -4.86 -1.09 9.12
N LEU A 36 -5.28 -2.36 9.03
CA LEU A 36 -6.30 -2.79 8.07
C LEU A 36 -7.68 -2.19 8.37
N HIS A 37 -8.00 -1.91 9.63
CA HIS A 37 -9.25 -1.22 10.01
C HIS A 37 -9.38 0.17 9.35
N LEU A 38 -8.28 0.82 8.99
CA LEU A 38 -8.29 2.12 8.32
C LEU A 38 -8.93 2.07 6.92
N ALA A 39 -9.13 0.88 6.34
CA ALA A 39 -9.87 0.72 5.09
C ALA A 39 -11.34 1.18 5.21
N SER A 40 -11.88 1.26 6.42
CA SER A 40 -13.23 1.78 6.70
C SER A 40 -13.24 3.23 7.18
N ASP A 41 -12.09 3.93 7.21
CA ASP A 41 -12.03 5.32 7.64
C ASP A 41 -12.88 6.20 6.72
N ARG A 42 -13.56 7.22 7.25
CA ARG A 42 -14.47 8.07 6.46
C ARG A 42 -13.71 9.05 5.55
N VAL A 43 -12.44 9.32 5.83
CA VAL A 43 -11.62 10.29 5.12
C VAL A 43 -10.87 9.58 3.98
N PRO A 44 -11.11 9.91 2.71
CA PRO A 44 -10.45 9.24 1.58
C PRO A 44 -8.92 9.29 1.65
N ASN A 45 -8.35 10.42 2.07
CA ASN A 45 -6.90 10.58 2.22
C ASN A 45 -6.27 9.56 3.19
N VAL A 46 -7.01 9.13 4.22
CA VAL A 46 -6.54 8.07 5.14
C VAL A 46 -6.47 6.74 4.41
N ARG A 47 -7.52 6.41 3.64
CA ARG A 47 -7.59 5.19 2.84
C ARG A 47 -6.56 5.18 1.71
N VAL A 48 -6.27 6.32 1.09
CA VAL A 48 -5.16 6.48 0.12
C VAL A 48 -3.82 6.17 0.77
N LEU A 49 -3.58 6.72 1.97
CA LEU A 49 -2.32 6.50 2.68
C LEU A 49 -2.17 5.02 3.11
N LEU A 50 -3.28 4.38 3.52
CA LEU A 50 -3.31 2.94 3.75
C LEU A 50 -2.94 2.16 2.48
N ALA A 51 -3.59 2.45 1.34
CA ALA A 51 -3.34 1.76 0.08
C ALA A 51 -1.86 1.83 -0.33
N LYS A 52 -1.25 3.03 -0.24
CA LYS A 52 0.18 3.23 -0.45
C LYS A 52 1.02 2.41 0.52
N THR A 53 0.69 2.45 1.81
CA THR A 53 1.43 1.71 2.85
C THR A 53 1.42 0.21 2.62
N LEU A 54 0.27 -0.36 2.28
CA LEU A 54 0.17 -1.79 2.00
C LEU A 54 0.96 -2.16 0.74
N ARG A 55 0.81 -1.38 -0.35
CA ARG A 55 1.37 -1.74 -1.67
C ARG A 55 2.84 -1.41 -1.84
N GLN A 56 3.32 -0.32 -1.23
CA GLN A 56 4.65 0.24 -1.44
C GLN A 56 5.62 -0.12 -0.32
N THR A 57 5.13 -0.53 0.85
CA THR A 57 6.00 -0.84 2.00
C THR A 57 5.75 -2.25 2.50
N LEU A 58 4.50 -2.54 2.89
CA LEU A 58 4.21 -3.79 3.62
C LEU A 58 4.42 -5.03 2.76
N LEU A 59 3.92 -5.03 1.52
CA LEU A 59 4.07 -6.16 0.59
C LEU A 59 5.50 -6.32 0.05
N GLU A 60 6.40 -5.36 0.28
CA GLU A 60 7.82 -5.51 -0.10
C GLU A 60 8.63 -6.26 0.97
N LYS A 61 8.06 -6.52 2.16
CA LYS A 61 8.74 -7.23 3.25
C LYS A 61 8.71 -8.75 3.03
N GLU A 62 9.85 -9.40 3.26
CA GLU A 62 10.02 -10.85 3.07
C GLU A 62 8.96 -11.69 3.78
N TYR A 63 8.53 -11.26 4.98
CA TYR A 63 7.46 -11.91 5.74
C TYR A 63 6.17 -12.12 4.93
N PHE A 64 5.77 -11.13 4.13
CA PHE A 64 4.57 -11.18 3.31
C PHE A 64 4.82 -11.76 1.91
N LEU A 65 6.09 -11.85 1.47
CA LEU A 65 6.48 -12.43 0.18
C LEU A 65 6.74 -13.94 0.25
N MET A 66 7.30 -14.43 1.35
CA MET A 66 7.82 -15.79 1.49
C MET A 66 6.86 -16.75 2.20
N CYS A 67 5.87 -16.23 2.94
CA CYS A 67 4.94 -17.04 3.70
C CYS A 67 3.48 -16.73 3.35
N VAL A 68 2.75 -17.78 2.93
CA VAL A 68 1.28 -17.75 2.88
C VAL A 68 0.75 -17.97 4.29
N ASN A 69 0.47 -16.87 4.98
CA ASN A 69 -0.11 -16.86 6.31
C ASN A 69 -1.44 -16.07 6.31
N SER A 70 -2.22 -16.21 7.39
CA SER A 70 -3.51 -15.51 7.53
C SER A 70 -3.37 -13.98 7.50
N HIS A 71 -2.20 -13.46 7.85
CA HIS A 71 -1.91 -12.02 7.78
C HIS A 71 -1.77 -11.55 6.33
N GLN A 72 -1.11 -12.31 5.46
CA GLN A 72 -1.04 -12.02 4.02
C GLN A 72 -2.45 -12.02 3.41
N GLU A 73 -3.26 -13.04 3.69
CA GLU A 73 -4.63 -13.11 3.18
C GLU A 73 -5.46 -11.89 3.60
N ALA A 74 -5.36 -11.47 4.87
CA ALA A 74 -6.04 -10.29 5.37
C ALA A 74 -5.60 -9.00 4.66
N VAL A 75 -4.30 -8.85 4.37
CA VAL A 75 -3.76 -7.72 3.60
C VAL A 75 -4.32 -7.72 2.17
N GLU A 76 -4.29 -8.87 1.49
CA GLU A 76 -4.78 -9.00 0.12
C GLU A 76 -6.28 -8.70 0.01
N GLN A 77 -7.10 -9.25 0.92
CA GLN A 77 -8.52 -8.94 0.97
C GLN A 77 -8.79 -7.45 1.20
N THR A 78 -7.99 -6.82 2.07
CA THR A 78 -8.10 -5.37 2.31
C THR A 78 -7.74 -4.56 1.06
N ILE A 79 -6.71 -4.96 0.31
CA ILE A 79 -6.35 -4.32 -0.96
C ILE A 79 -7.48 -4.46 -1.98
N VAL A 80 -8.07 -5.64 -2.12
CA VAL A 80 -9.22 -5.86 -3.02
C VAL A 80 -10.40 -4.95 -2.65
N ALA A 81 -10.69 -4.80 -1.35
CA ALA A 81 -11.71 -3.87 -0.88
C ALA A 81 -11.40 -2.41 -1.27
N LEU A 82 -10.15 -1.97 -1.10
CA LEU A 82 -9.70 -0.63 -1.49
C LEU A 82 -9.71 -0.40 -3.01
N GLN A 83 -9.53 -1.45 -3.82
CA GLN A 83 -9.67 -1.36 -5.28
C GLN A 83 -11.12 -1.12 -5.72
N MET A 84 -12.09 -1.49 -4.87
CA MET A 84 -13.52 -1.25 -5.08
C MET A 84 -14.04 -0.02 -4.31
N ASP A 85 -13.16 0.81 -3.76
CA ASP A 85 -13.53 1.98 -2.96
C ASP A 85 -14.40 2.96 -3.76
N ASN A 86 -15.14 3.86 -3.11
CA ASN A 86 -15.90 4.88 -3.83
C ASN A 86 -15.01 6.02 -4.37
N ASP A 87 -13.88 6.27 -3.71
CA ASP A 87 -12.94 7.34 -4.07
C ASP A 87 -11.94 6.87 -5.13
N ASN A 88 -11.75 7.69 -6.19
CA ASN A 88 -10.92 7.30 -7.33
C ASN A 88 -9.43 7.25 -7.00
N ASP A 89 -8.94 8.11 -6.09
CA ASP A 89 -7.52 8.09 -5.70
C ASP A 89 -7.23 6.82 -4.90
N VAL A 90 -8.15 6.40 -4.03
CA VAL A 90 -8.02 5.15 -3.28
C VAL A 90 -7.93 3.96 -4.25
N LYS A 91 -8.85 3.85 -5.22
CA LYS A 91 -8.81 2.79 -6.26
C LYS A 91 -7.48 2.79 -6.99
N TYR A 92 -7.03 3.97 -7.42
CA TYR A 92 -5.80 4.14 -8.18
C TYR A 92 -4.60 3.62 -7.40
N PHE A 93 -4.39 4.09 -6.16
CA PHE A 93 -3.26 3.68 -5.35
C PHE A 93 -3.35 2.23 -4.84
N ALA A 94 -4.55 1.66 -4.72
CA ALA A 94 -4.73 0.24 -4.38
C ALA A 94 -4.50 -0.70 -5.58
N SER A 95 -4.69 -0.20 -6.81
CA SER A 95 -4.51 -0.98 -8.03
C SER A 95 -3.06 -0.94 -8.54
N ILE A 96 -2.33 0.14 -8.29
CA ILE A 96 -0.95 0.29 -8.77
C ILE A 96 0.01 -0.54 -7.95
N HIS A 97 0.67 -1.49 -8.63
CA HIS A 97 1.86 -2.15 -8.11
C HIS A 97 3.07 -1.23 -8.30
N PRO A 98 3.96 -1.06 -7.31
CA PRO A 98 5.21 -0.30 -7.48
C PRO A 98 6.11 -0.80 -8.63
N ALA A 99 5.91 -2.03 -9.11
CA ALA A 99 6.62 -2.58 -10.27
C ALA A 99 6.09 -2.08 -11.63
N SER A 100 4.87 -1.53 -11.68
CA SER A 100 4.18 -1.20 -12.93
C SER A 100 4.55 0.17 -13.51
N THR A 101 5.32 0.99 -12.80
CA THR A 101 5.73 2.34 -13.25
C THR A 101 7.03 2.37 -14.05
N LYS A 102 7.64 1.22 -14.39
CA LYS A 102 8.92 1.19 -15.14
C LYS A 102 8.82 1.00 -16.65
N ILE A 103 7.64 0.92 -17.27
CA ILE A 103 7.55 0.63 -18.72
C ILE A 103 6.39 1.39 -19.37
N SER A 104 6.54 2.70 -19.60
CA SER A 104 5.67 3.43 -20.54
C SER A 104 6.33 4.69 -21.13
N ASP A 105 7.63 4.69 -21.44
CA ASP A 105 8.28 5.85 -22.09
C ASP A 105 9.07 5.52 -23.38
N ASP A 106 9.00 4.28 -23.90
CA ASP A 106 9.66 3.90 -25.17
C ASP A 106 8.68 3.79 -26.35
N ALA A 107 7.64 4.63 -26.39
CA ALA A 107 6.71 4.69 -27.50
C ALA A 107 6.53 6.13 -28.02
N MET A 108 7.60 6.75 -28.51
CA MET A 108 7.47 7.91 -29.38
C MET A 108 8.53 7.93 -30.50
N SER A 109 8.11 7.39 -31.64
CA SER A 109 8.37 7.91 -32.99
C SER A 109 9.80 8.15 -33.45
N THR A 110 10.36 7.17 -34.17
CA THR A 110 11.02 7.46 -35.46
C THR A 110 10.71 6.34 -36.45
N ALA A 111 9.56 6.46 -37.11
CA ALA A 111 9.34 5.85 -38.41
C ALA A 111 9.66 6.89 -39.50
N SER A 112 10.59 6.51 -40.39
CA SER A 112 10.76 6.90 -41.80
C SER A 112 10.55 8.35 -42.26
N SER A 113 11.57 8.94 -42.88
CA SER A 113 11.59 9.07 -44.36
C SER A 113 12.91 9.65 -44.87
N THR A 114 13.43 8.94 -45.87
CA THR A 114 14.29 9.31 -47.01
C THR A 114 14.49 10.80 -47.28
N TYR A 115 15.75 11.22 -47.48
CA TYR A 115 16.28 11.87 -48.69
C TYR A 115 17.80 11.74 -48.74
#